data_AF-A0A3M7MBN1-F1
#
_entry.id   AF-A0A3M7MBN1-F1
#
_cell.length_a   1.000
_cell.length_b   1.000
_cell.length_c   1.000
_cell.angle_alpha   90.00
_cell.angle_beta   90.00
_cell.angle_gamma   90.00
#
_symmetry.space_group_name_H-M   'P 1'
#
loop_
_entity.id
_entity.type
_entity.pdbx_description
1 polymer ?
#
loop_
_entity_poly.entity_id
_entity_poly.type
_entity_poly.pdbx_seq_one_letter_code
_entity_poly.pdbx_strand_id
1 'polypeptide(L)'
;MHSDRPLPLPLLPPPLLPNPVTPPPSPSPSRRKSTSKTPDFSPWNKHDELLATNWKVARKLQSNIDRLRHEFEQDQQHATTSPQELAALQKKQAELEAATTLCQKTWDIYYWAQDKGREDRAESPWDTAAARQSRYAAAIGLEGEKWISPMRGVLVLNNKLEEAWHGVAKLDALEWEDAAEMEAAAGEVVTT
;
A
#
# COMPACT_ATOMS: atom_id res chain seq x y z
N MET A 1 -38.79 34.54 -62.62
CA MET A 1 -38.07 33.59 -63.49
C MET A 1 -37.17 32.75 -62.60
N HIS A 2 -37.67 31.60 -62.13
CA HIS A 2 -36.89 30.67 -61.33
C HIS A 2 -36.49 29.50 -62.22
N SER A 3 -35.18 29.30 -62.32
CA SER A 3 -34.55 28.27 -63.13
C SER A 3 -34.65 26.92 -62.42
N ASP A 4 -35.36 25.98 -63.03
CA ASP A 4 -35.30 24.56 -62.70
C ASP A 4 -33.88 24.03 -62.91
N ARG A 5 -33.18 23.73 -61.82
CA ARG A 5 -31.95 22.91 -61.87
C ARG A 5 -32.34 21.46 -61.63
N PRO A 6 -31.95 20.52 -62.52
CA PRO A 6 -32.18 19.10 -62.28
C PRO A 6 -31.31 18.60 -61.12
N LEU A 7 -31.91 17.73 -60.29
CA LEU A 7 -31.24 17.08 -59.17
C LEU A 7 -30.16 16.09 -59.66
N PRO A 8 -29.02 15.97 -58.94
CA PRO A 8 -27.96 15.04 -59.30
C PRO A 8 -28.39 13.58 -59.07
N LEU A 9 -28.04 12.71 -60.03
CA LEU A 9 -28.27 11.27 -59.95
C LEU A 9 -27.50 10.62 -58.79
N PRO A 10 -28.06 9.57 -58.15
CA PRO A 10 -27.37 8.85 -57.09
C PRO A 10 -26.18 8.04 -57.65
N LEU A 11 -25.01 8.21 -57.03
CA LEU A 11 -23.80 7.43 -57.31
C LEU A 11 -24.01 5.97 -56.88
N LEU A 12 -23.93 5.05 -57.84
CA LEU A 12 -23.85 3.61 -57.58
C LEU A 12 -22.53 3.28 -56.86
N PRO A 13 -22.53 2.37 -55.86
CA PRO A 13 -21.30 1.92 -55.23
C PRO A 13 -20.46 1.07 -56.22
N PRO A 14 -19.12 1.16 -56.14
CA PRO A 14 -18.25 0.39 -57.02
C PRO A 14 -18.32 -1.12 -56.74
N PRO A 15 -18.07 -1.98 -57.74
CA PRO A 15 -18.06 -3.43 -57.55
C PRO A 15 -16.89 -3.84 -56.63
N LEU A 16 -17.19 -4.73 -55.67
CA LEU A 16 -16.20 -5.31 -54.77
C LEU A 16 -15.26 -6.25 -55.56
N LEU A 17 -13.97 -5.91 -55.56
CA LEU A 17 -12.92 -6.81 -56.07
C LEU A 17 -12.78 -8.04 -55.14
N PRO A 18 -12.50 -9.23 -55.66
CA PRO A 18 -12.22 -10.40 -54.84
C PRO A 18 -10.91 -10.17 -54.06
N ASN A 19 -10.97 -10.30 -52.74
CA ASN A 19 -9.79 -10.22 -51.86
C ASN A 19 -8.74 -11.27 -52.27
N PRO A 20 -7.46 -10.91 -52.38
CA PRO A 20 -6.40 -11.91 -52.51
C PRO A 20 -6.35 -12.74 -51.23
N VAL A 21 -6.43 -14.07 -51.38
CA VAL A 21 -6.25 -15.04 -50.31
C VAL A 21 -4.83 -14.88 -49.75
N THR A 22 -4.70 -14.23 -48.60
CA THR A 22 -3.45 -14.21 -47.84
C THR A 22 -3.11 -15.64 -47.41
N PRO A 23 -1.88 -16.14 -47.67
CA PRO A 23 -1.46 -17.42 -47.13
C PRO A 23 -1.41 -17.34 -45.59
N PRO A 24 -1.67 -18.45 -44.87
CA PRO A 24 -1.58 -18.47 -43.42
C PRO A 24 -0.16 -18.11 -42.96
N PRO A 25 -0.01 -17.41 -41.81
CA PRO A 25 1.29 -17.04 -41.30
C PRO A 25 2.13 -18.30 -41.04
N SER A 26 3.37 -18.31 -41.52
CA SER A 26 4.33 -19.34 -41.17
C SER A 26 4.48 -19.45 -39.65
N PRO A 27 4.59 -20.66 -39.08
CA PRO A 27 4.85 -20.82 -37.66
C PRO A 27 6.17 -20.11 -37.34
N SER A 28 6.07 -19.02 -36.56
CA SER A 28 7.22 -18.32 -36.04
C SER A 28 8.09 -19.32 -35.26
N PRO A 29 9.41 -19.36 -35.48
CA PRO A 29 10.27 -20.27 -34.74
C PRO A 29 10.10 -19.98 -33.26
N SER A 30 9.70 -21.01 -32.52
CA SER A 30 9.53 -21.06 -31.08
C SER A 30 10.56 -20.15 -30.42
N ARG A 31 10.06 -19.07 -29.80
CA ARG A 31 10.82 -18.17 -28.94
C ARG A 31 11.54 -19.04 -27.92
N ARG A 32 12.80 -19.36 -28.20
CA ARG A 32 13.68 -20.02 -27.23
C ARG A 32 13.61 -19.14 -25.99
N LYS A 33 13.22 -19.75 -24.85
CA LYS A 33 13.45 -19.18 -23.53
C LYS A 33 14.96 -18.99 -23.41
N SER A 34 15.45 -17.83 -23.83
CA SER A 34 16.79 -17.39 -23.50
C SER A 34 16.78 -17.12 -22.02
N THR A 35 17.14 -18.12 -21.23
CA THR A 35 17.51 -17.98 -19.83
C THR A 35 18.89 -17.33 -19.76
N SER A 36 19.05 -16.16 -20.35
CA SER A 36 20.18 -15.29 -20.06
C SER A 36 19.82 -14.55 -18.77
N LYS A 37 20.27 -15.10 -17.64
CA LYS A 37 20.40 -14.37 -16.38
C LYS A 37 21.49 -13.31 -16.56
N THR A 38 21.23 -12.29 -17.36
CA THR A 38 21.88 -11.00 -17.14
C THR A 38 21.22 -10.45 -15.87
N PRO A 39 21.98 -10.13 -14.81
CA PRO A 39 21.40 -9.41 -13.68
C PRO A 39 20.80 -8.12 -14.24
N ASP A 40 19.48 -8.03 -14.17
CA ASP A 40 18.73 -6.86 -14.59
C ASP A 40 19.10 -5.75 -13.61
N PHE A 41 20.12 -4.96 -13.92
CA PHE A 41 20.57 -3.83 -13.10
C PHE A 41 19.60 -2.66 -13.28
N SER A 42 18.32 -2.88 -12.99
CA SER A 42 17.36 -1.81 -12.94
C SER A 42 17.69 -0.94 -11.72
N PRO A 43 17.77 0.40 -11.87
CA PRO A 43 17.97 1.30 -10.74
C PRO A 43 16.84 1.18 -9.70
N TRP A 44 15.71 0.59 -10.10
CA TRP A 44 14.54 0.33 -9.27
C TRP A 44 14.64 -0.92 -8.37
N ASN A 45 15.63 -1.80 -8.55
CA ASN A 45 15.70 -3.05 -7.77
C ASN A 45 15.74 -2.79 -6.27
N LYS A 46 16.61 -1.86 -5.83
CA LYS A 46 16.71 -1.50 -4.41
C LYS A 46 15.40 -0.92 -3.87
N HIS A 47 14.69 -0.15 -4.70
CA HIS A 47 13.39 0.41 -4.34
C HIS A 47 12.38 -0.72 -4.12
N ASP A 48 12.29 -1.64 -5.07
CA ASP A 48 11.33 -2.74 -5.05
C ASP A 48 11.62 -3.72 -3.90
N GLU A 49 12.88 -4.01 -3.62
CA GLU A 49 13.32 -4.81 -2.47
C GLU A 49 12.92 -4.17 -1.14
N LEU A 50 13.15 -2.86 -0.99
CA LEU A 50 12.79 -2.14 0.23
C LEU A 50 11.26 -2.05 0.39
N LEU A 51 10.53 -1.79 -0.69
CA LEU A 51 9.07 -1.74 -0.66
C LEU A 51 8.45 -3.10 -0.31
N ALA A 52 9.02 -4.19 -0.82
CA ALA A 52 8.62 -5.55 -0.44
C ALA A 52 8.94 -5.85 1.04
N THR A 53 10.05 -5.31 1.56
CA THR A 53 10.40 -5.43 2.97
C THR A 53 9.40 -4.67 3.86
N ASN A 54 9.07 -3.42 3.51
CA ASN A 54 8.06 -2.63 4.20
C ASN A 54 6.70 -3.34 4.21
N TRP A 55 6.29 -3.94 3.10
CA TRP A 55 5.06 -4.73 3.03
C TRP A 55 5.06 -5.92 3.99
N LYS A 56 6.17 -6.65 4.10
CA LYS A 56 6.32 -7.76 5.07
C LYS A 56 6.23 -7.25 6.52
N VAL A 57 6.88 -6.13 6.82
CA VAL A 57 6.82 -5.50 8.15
C VAL A 57 5.38 -5.09 8.48
N ALA A 58 4.69 -4.42 7.56
CA ALA A 58 3.29 -4.03 7.73
C ALA A 58 2.37 -5.23 7.98
N ARG A 59 2.58 -6.38 7.30
CA ARG A 59 1.78 -7.60 7.57
C ARG A 59 2.01 -8.15 8.96
N LYS A 60 3.27 -8.19 9.42
CA LYS A 60 3.58 -8.63 10.78
C LYS A 60 3.00 -7.66 11.82
N LEU A 61 3.10 -6.36 11.55
CA LEU A 61 2.58 -5.31 12.43
C LEU A 61 1.06 -5.44 12.55
N GLN A 62 0.35 -5.65 11.44
CA GLN A 62 -1.09 -5.88 11.48
C GLN A 62 -1.45 -7.10 12.33
N SER A 63 -0.72 -8.21 12.20
CA SER A 63 -0.97 -9.40 13.01
C SER A 63 -0.84 -9.12 14.51
N ASN A 64 0.12 -8.27 14.91
CA ASN A 64 0.28 -7.88 16.31
C ASN A 64 -0.84 -6.94 16.76
N ILE A 65 -1.25 -6.00 15.90
CA ILE A 65 -2.38 -5.10 16.18
C ILE A 65 -3.67 -5.91 16.36
N ASP A 66 -3.94 -6.88 15.49
CA ASP A 66 -5.16 -7.70 15.56
C ASP A 66 -5.21 -8.52 16.86
N ARG A 67 -4.05 -9.03 17.32
CA ARG A 67 -3.93 -9.70 18.63
C ARG A 67 -4.26 -8.76 19.78
N LEU A 68 -3.59 -7.60 19.86
CA LEU A 68 -3.79 -6.64 20.95
C LEU A 68 -5.22 -6.08 20.96
N ARG A 69 -5.83 -5.86 19.80
CA ARG A 69 -7.25 -5.46 19.72
C ARG A 69 -8.17 -6.48 20.37
N HIS A 70 -7.94 -7.76 20.09
CA HIS A 70 -8.75 -8.83 20.67
C HIS A 70 -8.55 -8.93 22.19
N GLU A 71 -7.33 -8.77 22.69
CA GLU A 71 -7.03 -8.71 24.13
C GLU A 71 -7.73 -7.52 24.79
N PHE A 72 -7.62 -6.32 24.22
CA PHE A 72 -8.33 -5.12 24.72
C PHE A 72 -9.86 -5.26 24.71
N GLU A 73 -10.44 -5.90 23.69
CA GLU A 73 -11.87 -6.16 23.63
C GLU A 73 -12.32 -7.12 24.74
N GLN A 74 -11.49 -8.11 25.10
CA GLN A 74 -11.76 -8.99 26.23
C GLN A 74 -11.66 -8.24 27.55
N ASP A 75 -10.61 -7.44 27.75
CA ASP A 75 -10.44 -6.64 28.96
C ASP A 75 -11.58 -5.66 29.16
N GLN A 76 -12.06 -5.02 28.09
CA GLN A 76 -13.21 -4.11 28.15
C GLN A 76 -14.50 -4.82 28.60
N GLN A 77 -14.68 -6.10 28.26
CA GLN A 77 -15.84 -6.89 28.70
C GLN A 77 -15.75 -7.30 30.17
N HIS A 78 -14.54 -7.35 30.73
CA HIS A 78 -14.29 -7.76 32.11
C HIS A 78 -14.07 -6.58 33.07
N ALA A 79 -13.74 -5.39 32.57
CA ALA A 79 -13.43 -4.23 33.38
C ALA A 79 -14.68 -3.54 33.97
N THR A 80 -14.71 -3.38 35.28
CA THR A 80 -15.66 -2.54 36.03
C THR A 80 -15.24 -1.07 35.85
N THR A 81 -15.53 -0.51 34.67
CA THR A 81 -14.69 0.56 34.11
C THR A 81 -14.84 1.90 34.82
N SER A 82 -13.75 2.36 35.43
CA SER A 82 -13.61 3.75 35.87
C SER A 82 -13.44 4.66 34.64
N PRO A 83 -13.83 5.96 34.70
CA PRO A 83 -13.66 6.89 33.59
C PRO A 83 -12.20 7.07 33.11
N GLN A 84 -11.22 6.86 34.00
CA GLN A 84 -9.79 6.99 33.66
C GLN A 84 -9.28 5.80 32.84
N GLU A 85 -9.69 4.57 33.20
CA GLU A 85 -9.35 3.36 32.44
C GLU A 85 -9.97 3.40 31.03
N LEU A 86 -11.21 3.90 30.91
CA LEU A 86 -11.85 4.10 29.61
C LEU A 86 -11.05 5.06 28.72
N ALA A 87 -10.58 6.18 29.28
CA ALA A 87 -9.78 7.15 28.53
C ALA A 87 -8.43 6.57 28.09
N ALA A 88 -7.79 5.75 28.93
CA ALA A 88 -6.56 5.05 28.59
C ALA A 88 -6.78 4.04 27.46
N LEU A 89 -7.83 3.21 27.54
CA LEU A 89 -8.20 2.24 26.50
C LEU A 89 -8.49 2.92 25.16
N GLN A 90 -9.26 4.02 25.17
CA GLN A 90 -9.54 4.80 23.95
C GLN A 90 -8.26 5.32 23.29
N LYS A 91 -7.28 5.78 24.10
CA LYS A 91 -5.99 6.21 23.58
C LYS A 91 -5.22 5.06 22.95
N LYS A 92 -5.13 3.90 23.61
CA LYS A 92 -4.48 2.70 23.05
C LYS A 92 -5.14 2.30 21.72
N GLN A 93 -6.47 2.32 21.66
CA GLN A 93 -7.23 1.97 20.45
C GLN A 93 -6.97 2.94 19.28
N ALA A 94 -6.87 4.24 19.56
CA ALA A 94 -6.51 5.24 18.55
C ALA A 94 -5.09 5.04 18.01
N GLU A 95 -4.13 4.66 18.85
CA GLU A 95 -2.76 4.32 18.42
C GLU A 95 -2.75 3.08 17.52
N LEU A 96 -3.51 2.03 17.86
CA LEU A 96 -3.67 0.84 17.02
C LEU A 96 -4.36 1.14 15.68
N GLU A 97 -5.35 2.04 15.67
CA GLU A 97 -6.02 2.49 14.44
C GLU A 97 -5.09 3.28 13.51
N ALA A 98 -4.28 4.18 14.07
CA ALA A 98 -3.27 4.91 13.32
C ALA A 98 -2.24 3.94 12.68
N ALA A 99 -1.77 2.94 13.43
CA ALA A 99 -0.86 1.92 12.92
C ALA A 99 -1.52 1.03 11.83
N THR A 100 -2.78 0.65 12.01
CA THR A 100 -3.57 -0.08 10.99
C THR A 100 -3.67 0.72 9.69
N THR A 101 -3.93 2.02 9.80
CA THR A 101 -4.01 2.91 8.64
C THR A 101 -2.67 2.97 7.88
N LEU A 102 -1.55 2.99 8.61
CA LEU A 102 -0.22 2.95 8.00
C LEU A 102 0.06 1.61 7.29
N CYS A 103 -0.36 0.48 7.88
CA CYS A 103 -0.27 -0.84 7.24
C CYS A 103 -1.04 -0.85 5.92
N GLN A 104 -2.28 -0.36 5.92
CA GLN A 104 -3.11 -0.30 4.72
C GLN A 104 -2.46 0.57 3.63
N LYS A 105 -1.99 1.77 3.98
CA LYS A 105 -1.27 2.65 3.03
C LYS A 105 -0.03 1.97 2.45
N THR A 106 0.69 1.18 3.23
CA THR A 106 1.86 0.42 2.79
C THR A 106 1.48 -0.67 1.78
N TRP A 107 0.37 -1.37 2.01
CA TRP A 107 -0.13 -2.36 1.07
C TRP A 107 -0.60 -1.72 -0.23
N ASP A 108 -1.35 -0.61 -0.15
CA ASP A 108 -1.85 0.11 -1.31
C ASP A 108 -0.71 0.55 -2.23
N ILE A 109 0.36 1.12 -1.69
CA ILE A 109 1.52 1.52 -2.48
C ILE A 109 2.29 0.31 -3.03
N TYR A 110 2.43 -0.76 -2.25
CA TYR A 110 3.10 -1.98 -2.71
C TYR A 110 2.37 -2.59 -3.91
N TYR A 111 1.05 -2.79 -3.82
CA TYR A 111 0.26 -3.38 -4.91
C TYR A 111 0.23 -2.45 -6.11
N TRP A 112 0.01 -1.15 -5.91
CA TRP A 112 0.08 -0.18 -7.00
C TRP A 112 1.44 -0.22 -7.71
N ALA A 113 2.56 -0.25 -6.98
CA ALA A 113 3.90 -0.26 -7.56
C ALA A 113 4.26 -1.55 -8.31
N GLN A 114 3.62 -2.68 -7.97
CA GLN A 114 3.77 -3.96 -8.67
C GLN A 114 2.98 -4.00 -9.97
N ASP A 115 1.80 -3.38 -9.99
CA ASP A 115 0.89 -3.35 -11.13
C ASP A 115 1.14 -2.09 -11.98
N LYS A 116 0.27 -1.08 -11.87
CA LYS A 116 0.28 0.14 -12.69
C LYS A 116 1.56 0.98 -12.52
N GLY A 117 2.10 0.97 -11.31
CA GLY A 117 3.30 1.73 -10.97
C GLY A 117 4.58 1.16 -11.57
N ARG A 118 4.55 0.08 -12.38
CA ARG A 118 5.65 -0.30 -13.29
C ARG A 118 5.59 0.45 -14.62
N GLU A 119 4.39 0.72 -15.11
CA GLU A 119 4.14 1.41 -16.39
C GLU A 119 4.38 2.92 -16.23
N ASP A 120 4.03 3.47 -15.06
CA ASP A 120 4.15 4.90 -14.74
C ASP A 120 5.51 5.29 -14.10
N ARG A 121 6.54 4.42 -14.15
CA ARG A 121 7.83 4.71 -13.48
C ARG A 121 8.58 5.83 -14.18
N ALA A 122 9.12 6.74 -13.38
CA ALA A 122 10.15 7.64 -13.83
C ALA A 122 11.42 6.88 -14.23
N GLU A 123 12.32 7.56 -14.95
CA GLU A 123 13.60 6.98 -15.39
C GLU A 123 14.43 6.51 -14.18
N SER A 124 14.43 7.31 -13.11
CA SER A 124 15.10 7.02 -11.85
C SER A 124 14.14 6.99 -10.66
N PRO A 125 14.32 6.07 -9.68
CA PRO A 125 13.55 6.10 -8.44
C PRO A 125 13.87 7.31 -7.55
N TRP A 126 14.88 8.12 -7.94
CA TRP A 126 15.24 9.37 -7.28
C TRP A 126 14.61 10.60 -7.94
N ASP A 127 13.93 10.44 -9.07
CA ASP A 127 13.26 11.55 -9.73
C ASP A 127 12.09 12.03 -8.87
N THR A 128 12.09 13.33 -8.58
CA THR A 128 11.12 13.93 -7.69
C THR A 128 9.89 14.41 -8.44
N ALA A 129 8.72 14.21 -7.82
CA ALA A 129 7.48 14.82 -8.25
C ALA A 129 6.87 15.64 -7.11
N ALA A 130 5.99 16.57 -7.44
CA ALA A 130 5.21 17.30 -6.45
C ALA A 130 4.33 16.32 -5.64
N ALA A 131 4.21 16.54 -4.33
CA ALA A 131 3.51 15.63 -3.42
C ALA A 131 2.07 15.34 -3.86
N ARG A 132 1.35 16.35 -4.36
CA ARG A 132 0.00 16.21 -4.93
C ARG A 132 -0.13 15.19 -6.08
N GLN A 133 0.96 14.85 -6.76
CA GLN A 133 1.02 13.89 -7.87
C GLN A 133 1.66 12.56 -7.45
N SER A 134 2.27 12.47 -6.27
CA SER A 134 3.06 11.32 -5.86
C SER A 134 2.24 10.37 -4.97
N ARG A 135 2.05 9.13 -5.43
CA ARG A 135 1.44 8.06 -4.62
C ARG A 135 2.27 7.77 -3.36
N TYR A 136 3.59 7.90 -3.46
CA TYR A 136 4.48 7.76 -2.32
C TYR A 136 4.28 8.88 -1.29
N ALA A 137 4.04 10.12 -1.72
CA ALA A 137 3.69 11.22 -0.83
C ALA A 137 2.39 10.94 -0.07
N ALA A 138 1.35 10.47 -0.78
CA ALA A 138 0.07 10.11 -0.18
C ALA A 138 0.23 8.99 0.87
N ALA A 139 1.03 7.97 0.59
CA ALA A 139 1.30 6.86 1.51
C ALA A 139 1.95 7.32 2.83
N ILE A 140 2.80 8.36 2.79
CA ILE A 140 3.46 8.91 3.98
C ILE A 140 2.74 10.11 4.60
N GLY A 141 1.62 10.56 4.03
CA GLY A 141 0.87 11.74 4.50
C GLY A 141 1.58 13.07 4.21
N LEU A 142 2.35 13.16 3.14
CA LEU A 142 3.00 14.39 2.70
C LEU A 142 2.05 15.16 1.76
N GLU A 143 1.75 16.41 2.11
CA GLU A 143 0.84 17.28 1.35
C GLU A 143 1.54 18.54 0.79
N GLY A 144 0.86 19.22 -0.13
CA GLY A 144 1.24 20.52 -0.66
C GLY A 144 2.25 20.47 -1.82
N GLU A 145 3.11 21.49 -1.89
CA GLU A 145 4.12 21.68 -2.96
C GLU A 145 5.48 21.02 -2.65
N LYS A 146 5.54 20.19 -1.61
CA LYS A 146 6.77 19.47 -1.26
C LYS A 146 7.10 18.47 -2.37
N TRP A 147 8.39 18.32 -2.65
CA TRP A 147 8.89 17.41 -3.67
C TRP A 147 9.36 16.12 -3.02
N ILE A 148 9.01 14.98 -3.60
CA ILE A 148 9.46 13.68 -3.11
C ILE A 148 9.70 12.71 -4.26
N SER A 149 10.75 11.92 -4.13
CA SER A 149 11.03 10.81 -5.04
C SER A 149 10.46 9.48 -4.49
N PRO A 150 10.16 8.51 -5.37
CA PRO A 150 9.76 7.16 -4.99
C PRO A 150 10.65 6.56 -3.89
N MET A 151 11.97 6.57 -4.10
CA MET A 151 12.93 6.03 -3.14
C MET A 151 12.87 6.74 -1.78
N ARG A 152 12.76 8.07 -1.77
CA ARG A 152 12.64 8.83 -0.52
C ARG A 152 11.34 8.49 0.20
N GLY A 153 10.25 8.32 -0.54
CA GLY A 153 8.96 7.90 0.01
C GLY A 153 9.02 6.54 0.68
N VAL A 154 9.64 5.53 0.05
CA VAL A 154 9.80 4.19 0.64
C VAL A 154 10.68 4.22 1.90
N LEU A 155 11.75 5.02 1.91
CA LEU A 155 12.59 5.19 3.10
C LEU A 155 11.83 5.83 4.28
N VAL A 156 11.06 6.88 4.01
CA VAL A 156 10.22 7.51 5.06
C VAL A 156 9.14 6.56 5.55
N LEU A 157 8.54 5.78 4.64
CA LEU A 157 7.56 4.76 4.99
C LEU A 157 8.16 3.69 5.90
N ASN A 158 9.41 3.26 5.64
CA ASN A 158 10.11 2.33 6.52
C ASN A 158 10.26 2.89 7.93
N ASN A 159 10.76 4.11 8.08
CA ASN A 159 10.93 4.75 9.39
C ASN A 159 9.59 4.86 10.15
N LYS A 160 8.49 5.22 9.45
CA LYS A 160 7.16 5.28 10.05
C LYS A 160 6.67 3.90 10.52
N LEU A 161 6.97 2.85 9.77
CA LEU A 161 6.61 1.48 10.17
C LEU A 161 7.42 1.02 11.38
N GLU A 162 8.70 1.37 11.45
CA GLU A 162 9.54 1.12 12.64
C GLU A 162 9.02 1.87 13.87
N GLU A 163 8.67 3.16 13.73
CA GLU A 163 8.06 3.95 14.80
C GLU A 163 6.74 3.33 15.28
N ALA A 164 5.87 2.93 14.35
CA ALA A 164 4.60 2.28 14.68
C ALA A 164 4.82 0.92 15.36
N TRP A 165 5.80 0.15 14.91
CA TRP A 165 6.18 -1.11 15.54
C TRP A 165 6.59 -0.92 16.99
N HIS A 166 7.45 0.08 17.26
CA HIS A 166 7.86 0.41 18.62
C HIS A 166 6.70 0.92 19.49
N GLY A 167 5.78 1.69 18.90
CA GLY A 167 4.56 2.13 19.59
C GLY A 167 3.70 0.94 20.02
N VAL A 168 3.39 0.04 19.10
CA VAL A 168 2.60 -1.17 19.37
C VAL A 168 3.29 -2.09 20.39
N ALA A 169 4.60 -2.27 20.30
CA ALA A 169 5.35 -3.09 21.25
C ALA A 169 5.34 -2.52 22.68
N LYS A 170 5.25 -1.20 22.86
CA LYS A 170 5.10 -0.60 24.20
C LYS A 170 3.73 -0.88 24.80
N LEU A 171 2.68 -0.91 23.98
CA LEU A 171 1.34 -1.25 24.44
C LEU A 171 1.29 -2.68 24.98
N ASP A 172 1.95 -3.60 24.28
CA ASP A 172 2.13 -5.00 24.68
C ASP A 172 2.96 -5.15 25.97
N ALA A 173 4.02 -4.36 26.12
CA ALA A 173 4.88 -4.41 27.32
C ALA A 173 4.21 -3.84 28.58
N LEU A 174 3.44 -2.75 28.44
CA LEU A 174 2.74 -2.11 29.56
C LEU A 174 1.70 -3.03 30.21
N GLU A 175 1.13 -3.99 29.46
CA GLU A 175 0.21 -4.98 30.02
C GLU A 175 0.88 -5.89 31.05
N TRP A 176 2.17 -6.21 30.88
CA TRP A 176 2.90 -7.06 31.82
C TRP A 176 3.26 -6.31 33.10
N GLU A 177 3.55 -5.01 33.01
CA GLU A 177 3.87 -4.18 34.17
C GLU A 177 2.61 -3.88 35.01
N ASP A 178 1.51 -3.50 34.35
CA ASP A 178 0.23 -3.25 35.03
C ASP A 178 -0.34 -4.53 35.68
N ALA A 179 -0.21 -5.70 35.04
CA ALA A 179 -0.64 -6.98 35.60
C ALA A 179 0.21 -7.42 36.81
N ALA A 180 1.53 -7.20 36.77
CA ALA A 180 2.42 -7.53 37.87
C ALA A 180 2.19 -6.63 39.09
N GLU A 181 1.93 -5.34 38.89
CA GLU A 181 1.61 -4.41 39.97
C GLU A 181 0.24 -4.72 40.61
N MET A 182 -0.76 -5.12 39.81
CA MET A 182 -2.06 -5.55 40.31
C MET A 182 -2.00 -6.87 41.11
N GLU A 183 -1.20 -7.84 40.68
CA GLU A 183 -0.98 -9.09 41.43
C GLU A 183 -0.25 -8.83 42.76
N ALA A 184 0.75 -7.95 42.76
CA ALA A 184 1.44 -7.54 43.98
C ALA A 184 0.51 -6.83 44.98
N ALA A 185 -0.37 -5.93 44.49
CA ALA A 185 -1.34 -5.23 45.32
C ALA A 185 -2.45 -6.16 45.87
N ALA A 186 -2.87 -7.16 45.10
CA ALA A 186 -3.85 -8.15 45.56
C ALA A 186 -3.28 -9.14 46.58
N GLY A 187 -1.97 -9.45 46.51
CA GLY A 187 -1.27 -10.31 47.47
C GLY A 187 -1.08 -9.69 48.86
N GLU A 188 -1.12 -8.37 48.99
CA GLU A 188 -0.89 -7.66 50.26
C GLU A 188 -2.15 -7.58 51.15
N VAL A 189 -3.34 -7.87 50.61
CA VAL A 189 -4.62 -7.76 51.34
C VAL A 189 -4.97 -9.02 52.16
N VAL A 190 -4.18 -10.12 52.05
CA VAL A 190 -4.47 -11.40 52.72
C VAL A 190 -3.66 -11.61 54.02
N THR A 191 -2.79 -10.68 54.40
CA THR A 191 -1.97 -10.81 55.64
C THR A 191 -2.16 -9.65 56.61
N THR A 192 -3.37 -9.46 57.14
CA THR A 192 -3.59 -8.78 58.43
C THR A 192 -4.77 -9.36 59.18
#